data_AF-A0A937R1P8-F1
#
_entry.id   AF-A0A937R1P8-F1
#
_cell.length_a   1.000
_cell.length_b   1.000
_cell.length_c   1.000
_cell.angle_alpha   90.00
_cell.angle_beta   90.00
_cell.angle_gamma   90.00
#
_symmetry.space_group_name_H-M   'P 1'
#
loop_
_entity.id
_entity.type
_entity.pdbx_description
1 polymer ?
#
loop_
_entity_poly.entity_id
_entity_poly.type
_entity_poly.pdbx_seq_one_letter_code
_entity_poly.pdbx_strand_id
1 'polypeptide(L)'
;MKRRVLNGMLALVLAAVAAFAGEAKLQDGDFVAVIGDSITEQKLYSVLIEDYLLMCQPAAKLRQMQFGWGGETAGGYLRRMANDTLPYKPTVVTTCYGMNDGGYRPFDPNGQGKWYRDSQTAVVKKFKEAGVRLIVVGSPGCVDADTFRGDPAQATMYNPTLAKLRDIAKEVAQKEGVVFANVFDPMVDVMTKAKARYGNAYHVAGSDGVHPWSNGHLVMAYAFLKAIGCDGNIGTITVDLAAGKATASDGHKVLGVQDGAVQLESSRYPFCFVGDKNPKSPHSPRGILDLFPFNDELNRLTLKVTGAKDSHLKITWGKESKVFAAADLAKGINLAAEFLDNPFLAPFDEVHKAVRQQQRYETSLIKDLVNRLPRFRQMVPEEGEAFDRIRASASKRSKAMFDAAAAKVVPVKHALRIEAAPEPKPEPKPEAPAKGAAPTK
;
A
#
# COMPACT_ATOMS: atom_id res chain seq x y z
N MET A 1 -16.35 -47.55 -14.62
CA MET A 1 -16.95 -46.58 -13.66
C MET A 1 -15.93 -45.81 -12.82
N LYS A 2 -14.93 -46.43 -12.18
CA LYS A 2 -13.98 -45.75 -11.26
C LYS A 2 -13.18 -44.56 -11.85
N ARG A 3 -12.82 -44.60 -13.14
CA ARG A 3 -12.03 -43.55 -13.82
C ARG A 3 -12.83 -42.28 -14.18
N ARG A 4 -14.17 -42.39 -14.33
CA ARG A 4 -15.05 -41.23 -14.59
C ARG A 4 -15.42 -40.49 -13.30
N VAL A 5 -15.51 -41.20 -12.17
CA VAL A 5 -15.77 -40.61 -10.85
C VAL A 5 -14.56 -39.81 -10.34
N LEU A 6 -13.33 -40.31 -10.58
CA LEU A 6 -12.11 -39.62 -10.19
C LEU A 6 -11.87 -38.31 -10.97
N ASN A 7 -12.18 -38.29 -12.27
CA ASN A 7 -12.09 -37.08 -13.10
C ASN A 7 -13.18 -36.04 -12.75
N GLY A 8 -14.36 -36.49 -12.31
CA GLY A 8 -15.43 -35.60 -11.83
C GLY A 8 -15.10 -34.92 -10.50
N MET A 9 -14.51 -35.64 -9.54
CA MET A 9 -14.05 -35.06 -8.27
C MET A 9 -12.87 -34.09 -8.47
N LEU A 10 -11.93 -34.38 -9.38
CA LEU A 10 -10.79 -33.50 -9.66
C LEU A 10 -11.24 -32.18 -10.32
N ALA A 11 -12.24 -32.24 -11.22
CA ALA A 11 -12.83 -31.05 -11.85
C ALA A 11 -13.65 -30.19 -10.87
N LEU A 12 -14.35 -30.80 -9.92
CA LEU A 12 -15.07 -30.09 -8.85
C LEU A 12 -14.13 -29.41 -7.84
N VAL A 13 -12.99 -30.04 -7.52
CA VAL A 13 -11.96 -29.42 -6.67
C VAL A 13 -11.26 -28.27 -7.39
N LEU A 14 -10.96 -28.41 -8.69
CA LEU A 14 -10.38 -27.32 -9.48
C LEU A 14 -11.34 -26.14 -9.69
N ALA A 15 -12.65 -26.39 -9.86
CA ALA A 15 -13.66 -25.34 -9.96
C ALA A 15 -13.86 -24.59 -8.62
N ALA A 16 -13.78 -25.28 -7.48
CA ALA A 16 -13.83 -24.64 -6.17
C ALA A 16 -12.59 -23.77 -5.91
N VAL A 17 -11.39 -24.23 -6.29
CA VAL A 17 -10.13 -23.47 -6.13
C VAL A 17 -10.12 -22.24 -7.06
N ALA A 18 -10.66 -22.35 -8.28
CA ALA A 18 -10.79 -21.21 -9.20
C ALA A 18 -11.87 -20.20 -8.77
N ALA A 19 -12.95 -20.65 -8.12
CA ALA A 19 -13.96 -19.77 -7.54
C ALA A 19 -13.41 -18.94 -6.37
N PHE A 20 -12.59 -19.54 -5.49
CA PHE A 20 -11.94 -18.80 -4.40
C PHE A 20 -10.86 -17.81 -4.88
N ALA A 21 -10.20 -18.07 -6.02
CA ALA A 21 -9.27 -17.11 -6.63
C ALA A 21 -9.99 -15.94 -7.33
N GLY A 22 -11.29 -16.09 -7.64
CA GLY A 22 -12.12 -15.06 -8.26
C GLY A 22 -12.70 -14.00 -7.31
N GLU A 23 -12.64 -14.22 -5.99
CA GLU A 23 -13.35 -13.40 -4.98
C GLU A 23 -12.49 -12.39 -4.22
N ALA A 24 -11.16 -12.45 -4.33
CA ALA A 24 -10.22 -11.51 -3.69
C ALA A 24 -10.05 -10.21 -4.49
N LYS A 25 -11.16 -9.52 -4.80
CA LYS A 25 -11.15 -8.20 -5.41
C LYS A 25 -12.10 -7.25 -4.67
N LEU A 26 -11.75 -5.97 -4.71
CA LEU A 26 -12.66 -4.90 -4.30
C LEU A 26 -13.85 -4.84 -5.24
N GLN A 27 -14.99 -4.47 -4.67
CA GLN A 27 -16.27 -4.31 -5.32
C GLN A 27 -16.80 -2.90 -5.05
N ASP A 28 -17.69 -2.45 -5.92
CA ASP A 28 -18.40 -1.19 -5.72
C ASP A 28 -19.17 -1.22 -4.39
N GLY A 29 -19.09 -0.11 -3.64
CA GLY A 29 -19.73 0.04 -2.34
C GLY A 29 -18.97 -0.61 -1.17
N ASP A 30 -17.78 -1.19 -1.41
CA ASP A 30 -16.99 -1.77 -0.33
C ASP A 30 -16.61 -0.73 0.73
N PHE A 31 -16.63 -1.19 1.98
CA PHE A 31 -16.06 -0.47 3.11
C PHE A 31 -14.85 -1.23 3.65
N VAL A 32 -13.66 -0.68 3.39
CA VAL A 32 -12.36 -1.17 3.84
C VAL A 32 -12.04 -0.66 5.25
N ALA A 33 -11.86 -1.56 6.20
CA ALA A 33 -11.34 -1.26 7.53
C ALA A 33 -9.87 -1.68 7.66
N VAL A 34 -8.98 -0.71 7.88
CA VAL A 34 -7.54 -0.96 8.08
C VAL A 34 -7.24 -1.01 9.57
N ILE A 35 -6.91 -2.19 10.09
CA ILE A 35 -6.82 -2.47 11.53
C ILE A 35 -5.40 -2.91 11.88
N GLY A 36 -4.89 -2.44 13.02
CA GLY A 36 -3.61 -2.90 13.56
C GLY A 36 -3.17 -2.10 14.78
N ASP A 37 -1.89 -2.23 15.10
CA ASP A 37 -1.29 -1.65 16.31
C ASP A 37 -0.79 -0.19 16.14
N SER A 38 0.28 0.18 16.87
CA SER A 38 0.91 1.50 16.80
C SER A 38 1.39 1.86 15.41
N ILE A 39 1.84 0.88 14.61
CA ILE A 39 2.31 1.14 13.24
C ILE A 39 1.14 1.58 12.37
N THR A 40 -0.05 1.00 12.58
CA THR A 40 -1.29 1.44 11.91
C THR A 40 -1.73 2.80 12.42
N GLU A 41 -1.60 3.05 13.73
CA GLU A 41 -1.89 4.36 14.32
C GLU A 41 -1.00 5.50 13.75
N GLN A 42 0.16 5.21 13.14
CA GLN A 42 0.95 6.24 12.43
C GLN A 42 0.22 6.83 11.21
N LYS A 43 -0.77 6.12 10.68
CA LYS A 43 -1.59 6.52 9.52
C LYS A 43 -0.78 6.81 8.26
N LEU A 44 0.26 6.01 8.01
CA LEU A 44 1.08 6.16 6.82
C LEU A 44 0.66 5.12 5.78
N TYR A 45 0.88 3.82 6.01
CA TYR A 45 0.46 2.79 5.03
C TYR A 45 -1.06 2.78 4.80
N SER A 46 -1.87 3.02 5.83
CA SER A 46 -3.34 3.11 5.69
C SER A 46 -3.75 4.28 4.80
N VAL A 47 -3.03 5.40 4.84
CA VAL A 47 -3.27 6.54 3.93
C VAL A 47 -2.84 6.19 2.51
N LEU A 48 -1.70 5.53 2.34
CA LEU A 48 -1.23 5.11 1.02
C LEU A 48 -2.19 4.09 0.36
N ILE A 49 -2.81 3.20 1.15
CA ILE A 49 -3.87 2.32 0.65
C ILE A 49 -5.05 3.16 0.16
N GLU A 50 -5.54 4.12 0.96
CA GLU A 50 -6.69 4.96 0.57
C GLU A 50 -6.41 5.81 -0.66
N ASP A 51 -5.23 6.43 -0.72
CA ASP A 51 -4.76 7.20 -1.87
C ASP A 51 -4.80 6.35 -3.14
N TYR A 52 -4.32 5.11 -3.04
CA TYR A 52 -4.33 4.17 -4.16
C TYR A 52 -5.76 3.82 -4.59
N LEU A 53 -6.63 3.51 -3.63
CA LEU A 53 -8.02 3.14 -3.89
C LEU A 53 -8.88 4.29 -4.39
N LEU A 54 -8.51 5.55 -4.08
CA LEU A 54 -9.22 6.73 -4.58
C LEU A 54 -8.71 7.19 -5.94
N MET A 55 -7.39 7.18 -6.15
CA MET A 55 -6.77 7.85 -7.30
C MET A 55 -6.28 6.87 -8.37
N CYS A 56 -5.77 5.70 -7.99
CA CYS A 56 -5.10 4.76 -8.90
C CYS A 56 -6.06 3.70 -9.44
N GLN A 57 -6.77 3.03 -8.53
CA GLN A 57 -7.73 1.97 -8.86
C GLN A 57 -9.10 2.24 -8.21
N PRO A 58 -9.83 3.30 -8.66
CA PRO A 58 -11.10 3.67 -8.06
C PRO A 58 -12.20 2.61 -8.31
N ALA A 59 -12.99 2.36 -7.26
CA ALA A 59 -14.25 1.62 -7.32
C ALA A 59 -15.40 2.53 -6.85
N ALA A 60 -16.59 2.37 -7.44
CA ALA A 60 -17.69 3.27 -7.18
C ALA A 60 -18.16 3.12 -5.72
N LYS A 61 -18.41 4.24 -5.02
CA LYS A 61 -18.90 4.26 -3.63
C LYS A 61 -18.01 3.51 -2.62
N LEU A 62 -16.75 3.23 -2.96
CA LEU A 62 -15.79 2.66 -2.01
C LEU A 62 -15.57 3.64 -0.85
N ARG A 63 -15.39 3.09 0.36
CA ARG A 63 -15.02 3.83 1.57
C ARG A 63 -13.87 3.15 2.28
N GLN A 64 -13.03 3.92 2.95
CA GLN A 64 -12.06 3.41 3.92
C GLN A 64 -12.18 4.11 5.28
N MET A 65 -11.77 3.41 6.34
CA MET A 65 -11.51 3.95 7.67
C MET A 65 -10.38 3.16 8.35
N GLN A 66 -9.53 3.83 9.11
CA GLN A 66 -8.49 3.17 9.91
C GLN A 66 -8.90 2.99 11.39
N PHE A 67 -8.42 1.89 11.99
CA PHE A 67 -8.70 1.47 13.37
C PHE A 67 -7.42 1.16 14.16
N GLY A 68 -6.31 1.84 13.84
CA GLY A 68 -5.01 1.65 14.48
C GLY A 68 -5.00 2.00 15.96
N TRP A 69 -4.32 1.17 16.77
CA TRP A 69 -4.24 1.35 18.23
C TRP A 69 -2.87 0.99 18.80
N GLY A 70 -2.19 1.96 19.39
CA GLY A 70 -0.85 1.85 19.93
C GLY A 70 -0.70 0.84 21.06
N GLY A 71 0.33 0.00 20.96
CA GLY A 71 0.62 -1.07 21.93
C GLY A 71 -0.35 -2.25 21.89
N GLU A 72 -1.29 -2.28 20.93
CA GLU A 72 -2.27 -3.35 20.82
C GLU A 72 -1.64 -4.67 20.35
N THR A 73 -2.28 -5.78 20.78
CA THR A 73 -2.05 -7.16 20.33
C THR A 73 -3.30 -7.69 19.65
N ALA A 74 -3.21 -8.77 18.88
CA ALA A 74 -4.38 -9.40 18.26
C ALA A 74 -5.46 -9.77 19.30
N GLY A 75 -5.03 -10.24 20.48
CA GLY A 75 -5.93 -10.54 21.61
C GLY A 75 -6.54 -9.30 22.26
N GLY A 76 -5.83 -8.17 22.26
CA GLY A 76 -6.38 -6.87 22.65
C GLY A 76 -7.50 -6.43 21.70
N TYR A 77 -7.23 -6.51 20.40
CA TYR A 77 -8.20 -6.17 19.36
C TYR A 77 -9.48 -7.02 19.46
N LEU A 78 -9.33 -8.33 19.63
CA LEU A 78 -10.44 -9.28 19.77
C LEU A 78 -11.45 -8.85 20.85
N ARG A 79 -10.99 -8.25 21.94
CA ARG A 79 -11.85 -7.78 23.04
C ARG A 79 -12.64 -6.52 22.70
N ARG A 80 -12.12 -5.65 21.83
CA ARG A 80 -12.77 -4.38 21.49
C ARG A 80 -13.50 -4.37 20.15
N MET A 81 -13.22 -5.32 19.24
CA MET A 81 -13.74 -5.28 17.87
C MET A 81 -15.27 -5.17 17.77
N ALA A 82 -16.01 -5.76 18.71
CA ALA A 82 -17.47 -5.69 18.77
C ALA A 82 -17.99 -4.28 19.06
N ASN A 83 -17.25 -3.47 19.82
CA ASN A 83 -17.59 -2.07 20.07
C ASN A 83 -17.02 -1.16 18.98
N ASP A 84 -15.76 -1.39 18.59
CA ASP A 84 -14.97 -0.40 17.87
C ASP A 84 -15.08 -0.52 16.34
N THR A 85 -15.17 -1.74 15.79
CA THR A 85 -15.09 -1.97 14.34
C THR A 85 -16.38 -2.55 13.78
N LEU A 86 -16.92 -3.62 14.36
CA LEU A 86 -18.07 -4.32 13.81
C LEU A 86 -19.33 -3.45 13.60
N PRO A 87 -19.65 -2.46 14.46
CA PRO A 87 -20.84 -1.62 14.23
C PRO A 87 -20.73 -0.72 13.00
N TYR A 88 -19.52 -0.52 12.47
CA TYR A 88 -19.30 0.19 11.20
C TYR A 88 -19.61 -0.69 9.98
N LYS A 89 -19.81 -2.00 10.17
CA LYS A 89 -20.16 -2.97 9.12
C LYS A 89 -19.21 -2.93 7.92
N PRO A 90 -17.89 -3.09 8.11
CA PRO A 90 -16.97 -3.18 6.98
C PRO A 90 -17.29 -4.42 6.14
N THR A 91 -17.07 -4.33 4.82
CA THR A 91 -17.18 -5.47 3.90
C THR A 91 -15.81 -6.06 3.58
N VAL A 92 -14.75 -5.27 3.78
CA VAL A 92 -13.36 -5.63 3.57
C VAL A 92 -12.58 -5.26 4.84
N VAL A 93 -11.73 -6.14 5.34
CA VAL A 93 -10.90 -5.85 6.52
C VAL A 93 -9.45 -6.28 6.29
N THR A 94 -8.51 -5.48 6.79
CA THR A 94 -7.10 -5.88 6.90
C THR A 94 -6.68 -5.84 8.36
N THR A 95 -5.95 -6.85 8.85
CA THR A 95 -5.35 -6.83 10.19
C THR A 95 -3.83 -6.88 10.11
N CYS A 96 -3.12 -6.03 10.87
CA CYS A 96 -1.66 -6.07 10.99
C CYS A 96 -1.26 -6.14 12.47
N TYR A 97 -1.01 -7.35 12.97
CA TYR A 97 -0.64 -7.62 14.36
C TYR A 97 0.53 -8.61 14.44
N GLY A 98 1.20 -8.66 15.58
CA GLY A 98 2.36 -9.53 15.81
C GLY A 98 3.54 -8.80 16.46
N MET A 99 3.69 -7.49 16.19
CA MET A 99 4.82 -6.69 16.72
C MET A 99 4.81 -6.61 18.24
N ASN A 100 3.63 -6.44 18.86
CA ASN A 100 3.51 -6.46 20.32
C ASN A 100 3.23 -7.87 20.86
N ASP A 101 2.57 -8.72 20.07
CA ASP A 101 2.22 -10.08 20.46
C ASP A 101 3.46 -10.94 20.74
N GLY A 102 4.55 -10.71 19.98
CA GLY A 102 5.83 -11.39 20.21
C GLY A 102 6.52 -11.00 21.51
N GLY A 103 6.13 -9.89 22.14
CA GLY A 103 6.61 -9.44 23.44
C GLY A 103 8.11 -9.12 23.52
N TYR A 104 8.76 -8.86 22.39
CA TYR A 104 10.21 -8.59 22.30
C TYR A 104 11.08 -9.68 22.98
N ARG A 105 10.63 -10.94 22.91
CA ARG A 105 11.26 -12.10 23.56
C ARG A 105 11.39 -13.31 22.61
N PRO A 106 12.20 -14.33 22.95
CA PRO A 106 12.33 -15.54 22.13
C PRO A 106 10.98 -16.22 21.92
N PHE A 107 10.79 -16.77 20.72
CA PHE A 107 9.55 -17.44 20.34
C PHE A 107 9.26 -18.64 21.25
N ASP A 108 8.10 -18.61 21.89
CA ASP A 108 7.54 -19.73 22.63
C ASP A 108 6.24 -20.19 21.94
N PRO A 109 6.19 -21.41 21.37
CA PRO A 109 5.02 -21.92 20.68
C PRO A 109 3.83 -22.15 21.61
N ASN A 110 4.05 -22.43 22.90
CA ASN A 110 3.00 -22.71 23.88
C ASN A 110 2.52 -21.44 24.61
N GLY A 111 3.36 -20.41 24.65
CA GLY A 111 3.05 -19.08 25.15
C GLY A 111 2.49 -18.15 24.08
N GLN A 112 3.30 -17.16 23.66
CA GLN A 112 2.82 -16.11 22.74
C GLN A 112 2.44 -16.64 21.36
N GLY A 113 3.07 -17.72 20.87
CA GLY A 113 2.71 -18.33 19.59
C GLY A 113 1.27 -18.85 19.61
N LYS A 114 0.90 -19.61 20.64
CA LYS A 114 -0.46 -20.10 20.84
C LYS A 114 -1.46 -18.95 21.01
N TRP A 115 -1.14 -17.98 21.87
CA TRP A 115 -2.02 -16.82 22.11
C TRP A 115 -2.30 -16.01 20.82
N TYR A 116 -1.26 -15.73 20.03
CA TYR A 116 -1.38 -15.01 18.77
C TYR A 116 -2.24 -15.79 17.76
N ARG A 117 -1.99 -17.10 17.62
CA ARG A 117 -2.75 -17.98 16.74
C ARG A 117 -4.24 -17.99 17.10
N ASP A 118 -4.54 -18.24 18.37
CA ASP A 118 -5.92 -18.34 18.85
C ASP A 118 -6.66 -17.00 18.69
N SER A 119 -5.98 -15.89 19.00
CA SER A 119 -6.52 -14.54 18.84
C SER A 119 -6.82 -14.19 17.38
N GLN A 120 -5.86 -14.40 16.47
CA GLN A 120 -6.07 -14.15 15.04
C GLN A 120 -7.18 -15.04 14.47
N THR A 121 -7.23 -16.30 14.86
CA THR A 121 -8.29 -17.24 14.45
C THR A 121 -9.66 -16.74 14.91
N ALA A 122 -9.78 -16.31 16.17
CA ALA A 122 -11.04 -15.80 16.71
C ALA A 122 -11.47 -14.47 16.05
N VAL A 123 -10.52 -13.58 15.74
CA VAL A 123 -10.78 -12.34 14.99
C VAL A 123 -11.35 -12.65 13.62
N VAL A 124 -10.71 -13.55 12.86
CA VAL A 124 -11.19 -13.95 11.52
C VAL A 124 -12.59 -14.56 11.59
N LYS A 125 -12.84 -15.46 12.55
CA LYS A 125 -14.18 -16.07 12.74
C LYS A 125 -15.25 -15.03 13.02
N LYS A 126 -14.98 -14.07 13.92
CA LYS A 126 -15.93 -12.97 14.20
C LYS A 126 -16.21 -12.09 13.00
N PHE A 127 -15.23 -11.86 12.12
CA PHE A 127 -15.48 -11.14 10.87
C PHE A 127 -16.35 -11.94 9.89
N LYS A 128 -16.13 -13.25 9.76
CA LYS A 128 -17.00 -14.12 8.95
C LYS A 128 -18.43 -14.13 9.49
N GLU A 129 -18.59 -14.28 10.81
CA GLU A 129 -19.90 -14.21 11.49
C GLU A 129 -20.59 -12.86 11.26
N ALA A 130 -19.84 -11.78 11.17
CA ALA A 130 -20.33 -10.44 10.86
C ALA A 130 -20.61 -10.20 9.35
N GLY A 131 -20.36 -11.20 8.49
CA GLY A 131 -20.61 -11.11 7.05
C GLY A 131 -19.56 -10.30 6.27
N VAL A 132 -18.35 -10.14 6.80
CA VAL A 132 -17.24 -9.52 6.05
C VAL A 132 -16.86 -10.42 4.87
N ARG A 133 -16.89 -9.86 3.66
CA ARG A 133 -16.66 -10.59 2.40
C ARG A 133 -15.18 -10.88 2.17
N LEU A 134 -14.32 -9.87 2.35
CA LEU A 134 -12.88 -10.00 2.10
C LEU A 134 -12.10 -9.74 3.40
N ILE A 135 -11.42 -10.77 3.90
CA ILE A 135 -10.60 -10.70 5.10
C ILE A 135 -9.14 -10.90 4.70
N VAL A 136 -8.29 -9.94 5.06
CA VAL A 136 -6.85 -9.98 4.81
C VAL A 136 -6.11 -10.02 6.15
N VAL A 137 -5.46 -11.14 6.44
CA VAL A 137 -4.59 -11.29 7.61
C VAL A 137 -3.17 -10.91 7.19
N GLY A 138 -2.69 -9.77 7.69
CA GLY A 138 -1.31 -9.32 7.54
C GLY A 138 -0.39 -9.90 8.60
N SER A 139 0.84 -10.24 8.20
CA SER A 139 1.94 -10.51 9.13
C SER A 139 2.42 -9.22 9.83
N PRO A 140 3.17 -9.30 10.95
CA PRO A 140 3.92 -8.13 11.41
C PRO A 140 5.00 -7.74 10.38
N GLY A 141 5.52 -6.52 10.50
CA GLY A 141 6.77 -6.10 9.85
C GLY A 141 7.99 -6.66 10.58
N CYS A 142 9.19 -6.17 10.22
CA CYS A 142 10.45 -6.53 10.87
C CYS A 142 10.92 -5.46 11.88
N VAL A 143 11.96 -5.77 12.65
CA VAL A 143 12.72 -4.78 13.42
C VAL A 143 14.11 -4.53 12.81
N ASP A 144 14.64 -3.34 12.98
CA ASP A 144 15.98 -2.96 12.53
C ASP A 144 16.96 -2.95 13.71
N ALA A 145 17.94 -3.85 13.72
CA ALA A 145 18.90 -3.98 14.81
C ALA A 145 19.88 -2.79 14.93
N ASP A 146 20.15 -2.05 13.85
CA ASP A 146 21.08 -0.90 13.90
C ASP A 146 20.43 0.35 14.53
N THR A 147 19.10 0.44 14.51
CA THR A 147 18.34 1.61 15.01
C THR A 147 17.38 1.29 16.15
N PHE A 148 17.31 0.01 16.55
CA PHE A 148 16.50 -0.43 17.68
C PHE A 148 16.90 0.34 18.95
N ARG A 149 15.94 1.00 19.60
CA ARG A 149 16.22 1.76 20.84
C ARG A 149 16.57 0.89 22.04
N GLY A 150 16.21 -0.38 22.01
CA GLY A 150 16.60 -1.36 23.02
C GLY A 150 17.99 -1.95 22.73
N ASP A 151 18.25 -3.13 23.29
CA ASP A 151 19.47 -3.88 22.99
C ASP A 151 19.45 -4.40 21.53
N PRO A 152 20.46 -4.10 20.69
CA PRO A 152 20.57 -4.67 19.34
C PRO A 152 20.53 -6.21 19.29
N ALA A 153 21.00 -6.89 20.34
CA ALA A 153 20.90 -8.35 20.45
C ALA A 153 19.43 -8.80 20.61
N GLN A 154 18.60 -8.01 21.30
CA GLN A 154 17.16 -8.24 21.38
C GLN A 154 16.51 -8.13 20.00
N ALA A 155 16.85 -7.10 19.21
CA ALA A 155 16.33 -6.96 17.85
C ALA A 155 16.73 -8.13 16.93
N THR A 156 18.00 -8.54 17.00
CA THR A 156 18.53 -9.70 16.25
C THR A 156 17.78 -10.98 16.59
N MET A 157 17.48 -11.21 17.87
CA MET A 157 16.67 -12.34 18.32
C MET A 157 15.19 -12.19 17.90
N TYR A 158 14.67 -10.96 17.88
CA TYR A 158 13.25 -10.74 17.72
C TYR A 158 12.75 -10.93 16.28
N ASN A 159 13.57 -10.65 15.27
CA ASN A 159 13.21 -10.95 13.87
C ASN A 159 12.88 -12.44 13.64
N PRO A 160 13.64 -13.42 14.15
CA PRO A 160 13.23 -14.82 14.20
C PRO A 160 11.86 -15.07 14.85
N THR A 161 11.53 -14.39 15.96
CA THR A 161 10.20 -14.47 16.58
C THR A 161 9.12 -13.92 15.65
N LEU A 162 9.33 -12.75 15.06
CA LEU A 162 8.41 -12.12 14.12
C LEU A 162 8.20 -12.97 12.86
N ALA A 163 9.23 -13.64 12.35
CA ALA A 163 9.12 -14.60 11.26
C ALA A 163 8.21 -15.80 11.64
N LYS A 164 8.31 -16.32 12.87
CA LYS A 164 7.39 -17.36 13.36
C LYS A 164 5.95 -16.84 13.49
N LEU A 165 5.74 -15.59 13.91
CA LEU A 165 4.41 -14.99 13.93
C LEU A 165 3.85 -14.75 12.51
N ARG A 166 4.69 -14.37 11.54
CA ARG A 166 4.32 -14.35 10.12
C ARG A 166 3.83 -15.74 9.66
N ASP A 167 4.54 -16.81 10.00
CA ASP A 167 4.10 -18.18 9.67
C ASP A 167 2.75 -18.51 10.28
N ILE A 168 2.52 -18.14 11.55
CA ILE A 168 1.22 -18.33 12.20
C ILE A 168 0.12 -17.54 11.48
N ALA A 169 0.35 -16.28 11.12
CA ALA A 169 -0.62 -15.46 10.39
C ALA A 169 -0.99 -16.09 9.04
N LYS A 170 0.01 -16.60 8.31
CA LYS A 170 -0.17 -17.34 7.06
C LYS A 170 -0.97 -18.63 7.27
N GLU A 171 -0.65 -19.41 8.30
CA GLU A 171 -1.36 -20.64 8.63
C GLU A 171 -2.82 -20.38 9.03
N VAL A 172 -3.09 -19.31 9.79
CA VAL A 172 -4.45 -18.90 10.14
C VAL A 172 -5.22 -18.52 8.88
N ALA A 173 -4.63 -17.69 8.01
CA ALA A 173 -5.27 -17.30 6.76
C ALA A 173 -5.63 -18.51 5.89
N GLN A 174 -4.70 -19.45 5.74
CA GLN A 174 -4.92 -20.69 5.00
C GLN A 174 -6.00 -21.57 5.62
N LYS A 175 -5.94 -21.82 6.93
CA LYS A 175 -6.93 -22.67 7.64
C LYS A 175 -8.33 -22.07 7.62
N GLU A 176 -8.43 -20.75 7.70
CA GLU A 176 -9.68 -20.03 7.65
C GLU A 176 -10.10 -19.69 6.21
N GLY A 177 -9.35 -20.04 5.17
CA GLY A 177 -9.72 -19.74 3.78
C GLY A 177 -9.87 -18.23 3.51
N VAL A 178 -9.03 -17.40 4.13
CA VAL A 178 -8.97 -15.96 3.93
C VAL A 178 -7.62 -15.55 3.35
N VAL A 179 -7.47 -14.29 2.94
CA VAL A 179 -6.25 -13.82 2.26
C VAL A 179 -5.14 -13.53 3.26
N PHE A 180 -3.90 -13.83 2.88
CA PHE A 180 -2.70 -13.48 3.63
C PHE A 180 -1.95 -12.33 2.96
N ALA A 181 -1.58 -11.31 3.72
CA ALA A 181 -0.65 -10.26 3.29
C ALA A 181 0.70 -10.44 3.99
N ASN A 182 1.75 -10.73 3.20
CA ASN A 182 3.11 -10.89 3.74
C ASN A 182 3.82 -9.54 3.83
N VAL A 183 3.87 -8.97 5.02
CA VAL A 183 4.55 -7.70 5.30
C VAL A 183 6.01 -7.94 5.70
N PHE A 184 6.27 -9.03 6.42
CA PHE A 184 7.57 -9.31 7.03
C PHE A 184 8.68 -9.47 5.99
N ASP A 185 8.52 -10.40 5.03
CA ASP A 185 9.59 -10.74 4.10
C ASP A 185 9.96 -9.55 3.18
N PRO A 186 9.00 -8.80 2.58
CA PRO A 186 9.35 -7.61 1.79
C PRO A 186 10.05 -6.52 2.60
N MET A 187 9.66 -6.30 3.86
CA MET A 187 10.32 -5.32 4.70
C MET A 187 11.77 -5.71 5.03
N VAL A 188 12.02 -7.00 5.35
CA VAL A 188 13.39 -7.50 5.57
C VAL A 188 14.24 -7.33 4.32
N ASP A 189 13.74 -7.77 3.16
CA ASP A 189 14.46 -7.71 1.89
C ASP A 189 14.83 -6.26 1.49
N VAL A 190 13.84 -5.35 1.52
CA VAL A 190 14.07 -3.93 1.22
C VAL A 190 15.03 -3.30 2.22
N MET A 191 14.91 -3.61 3.51
CA MET A 191 15.81 -3.10 4.54
C MET A 191 17.26 -3.54 4.29
N THR A 192 17.48 -4.83 4.00
CA THR A 192 18.81 -5.36 3.69
C THR A 192 19.41 -4.68 2.46
N LYS A 193 18.64 -4.56 1.37
CA LYS A 193 19.10 -3.89 0.14
C LYS A 193 19.36 -2.40 0.36
N ALA A 194 18.52 -1.71 1.11
CA ALA A 194 18.66 -0.29 1.38
C ALA A 194 19.89 0.00 2.24
N LYS A 195 20.17 -0.83 3.26
CA LYS A 195 21.40 -0.71 4.06
C LYS A 195 22.66 -1.02 3.26
N ALA A 196 22.61 -2.01 2.36
CA ALA A 196 23.73 -2.27 1.45
C ALA A 196 24.03 -1.06 0.54
N ARG A 197 23.01 -0.28 0.17
CA ARG A 197 23.13 0.91 -0.69
C ARG A 197 23.53 2.18 0.07
N TYR A 198 22.92 2.44 1.22
CA TYR A 198 23.00 3.72 1.93
C TYR A 198 23.73 3.65 3.28
N GLY A 199 24.15 2.46 3.72
CA GLY A 199 24.77 2.20 5.02
C GLY A 199 23.77 1.88 6.12
N ASN A 200 24.28 1.35 7.24
CA ASN A 200 23.46 0.85 8.37
C ASN A 200 22.57 1.91 9.02
N ALA A 201 22.92 3.19 8.95
CA ALA A 201 22.11 4.28 9.47
C ALA A 201 20.81 4.51 8.68
N TYR A 202 20.69 4.02 7.44
CA TYR A 202 19.46 4.11 6.67
C TYR A 202 18.45 3.07 7.17
N HIS A 203 17.38 3.54 7.83
CA HIS A 203 16.38 2.67 8.44
C HIS A 203 15.11 2.53 7.60
N VAL A 204 14.66 1.29 7.42
CA VAL A 204 13.33 0.97 6.84
C VAL A 204 12.32 0.71 7.94
N ALA A 205 12.72 0.02 9.02
CA ALA A 205 11.87 -0.23 10.18
C ALA A 205 11.78 0.96 11.16
N GLY A 206 12.38 2.10 10.81
CA GLY A 206 12.26 3.34 11.56
C GLY A 206 13.44 3.68 12.44
N SER A 207 13.48 4.92 12.92
CA SER A 207 14.57 5.45 13.75
C SER A 207 14.62 4.85 15.15
N ASP A 208 13.60 4.10 15.55
CA ASP A 208 13.56 3.32 16.78
C ASP A 208 13.64 1.81 16.54
N GLY A 209 13.86 1.42 15.28
CA GLY A 209 13.89 0.05 14.81
C GLY A 209 12.55 -0.70 14.84
N VAL A 210 11.43 -0.03 15.14
CA VAL A 210 10.10 -0.66 15.23
C VAL A 210 9.05 0.04 14.36
N HIS A 211 9.04 1.38 14.36
CA HIS A 211 8.00 2.20 13.72
C HIS A 211 8.49 2.81 12.41
N PRO A 212 8.15 2.24 11.24
CA PRO A 212 8.64 2.70 9.96
C PRO A 212 8.29 4.15 9.67
N TRP A 213 9.10 4.78 8.81
CA TRP A 213 8.77 6.05 8.16
C TRP A 213 8.16 5.77 6.77
N SER A 214 7.97 6.82 5.96
CA SER A 214 7.29 6.72 4.66
C SER A 214 7.84 5.63 3.75
N ASN A 215 9.17 5.35 3.78
CA ASN A 215 9.78 4.29 3.00
C ASN A 215 9.23 2.89 3.38
N GLY A 216 9.33 2.48 4.64
CA GLY A 216 8.84 1.18 5.09
C GLY A 216 7.31 1.08 5.02
N HIS A 217 6.59 2.18 5.26
CA HIS A 217 5.13 2.21 5.07
C HIS A 217 4.71 2.00 3.61
N LEU A 218 5.52 2.39 2.62
CA LEU A 218 5.25 2.06 1.22
C LEU A 218 5.36 0.54 0.97
N VAL A 219 6.35 -0.12 1.57
CA VAL A 219 6.51 -1.58 1.48
C VAL A 219 5.34 -2.31 2.15
N MET A 220 4.85 -1.79 3.28
CA MET A 220 3.64 -2.31 3.92
C MET A 220 2.39 -2.13 3.04
N ALA A 221 2.19 -0.93 2.48
CA ALA A 221 1.07 -0.64 1.60
C ALA A 221 1.09 -1.54 0.36
N TYR A 222 2.26 -1.79 -0.23
CA TYR A 222 2.44 -2.75 -1.32
C TYR A 222 1.89 -4.13 -0.99
N ALA A 223 2.28 -4.70 0.16
CA ALA A 223 1.82 -6.03 0.58
C ALA A 223 0.29 -6.11 0.71
N PHE A 224 -0.34 -5.09 1.29
CA PHE A 224 -1.79 -5.04 1.46
C PHE A 224 -2.55 -4.77 0.15
N LEU A 225 -2.07 -3.86 -0.69
CA LEU A 225 -2.70 -3.57 -1.99
C LEU A 225 -2.69 -4.81 -2.89
N LYS A 226 -1.58 -5.55 -2.92
CA LYS A 226 -1.50 -6.85 -3.61
C LYS A 226 -2.48 -7.86 -3.04
N ALA A 227 -2.57 -7.98 -1.71
CA ALA A 227 -3.48 -8.91 -1.06
C ALA A 227 -4.96 -8.59 -1.30
N ILE A 228 -5.32 -7.30 -1.41
CA ILE A 228 -6.69 -6.86 -1.71
C ILE A 228 -7.03 -7.02 -3.21
N GLY A 229 -6.05 -7.42 -4.03
CA GLY A 229 -6.25 -7.71 -5.45
C GLY A 229 -6.06 -6.51 -6.37
N CYS A 230 -5.32 -5.48 -5.95
CA CYS A 230 -4.91 -4.40 -6.84
C CYS A 230 -3.90 -4.92 -7.86
N ASP A 231 -4.14 -4.63 -9.14
CA ASP A 231 -3.34 -5.19 -10.24
C ASP A 231 -2.30 -4.23 -10.80
N GLY A 232 -2.39 -2.92 -10.49
CA GLY A 232 -1.44 -1.91 -10.93
C GLY A 232 -1.58 -1.44 -12.36
N ASN A 233 -2.62 -1.85 -13.08
CA ASN A 233 -2.88 -1.38 -14.43
C ASN A 233 -3.58 -0.01 -14.38
N ILE A 234 -2.78 1.06 -14.34
CA ILE A 234 -3.31 2.44 -14.37
C ILE A 234 -3.91 2.72 -15.74
N GLY A 235 -3.17 2.37 -16.80
CA GLY A 235 -3.63 2.46 -18.17
C GLY A 235 -2.52 2.41 -19.20
N THR A 236 -2.89 2.48 -20.47
CA THR A 236 -1.97 2.53 -21.62
C THR A 236 -2.35 3.67 -22.55
N ILE A 237 -1.37 4.48 -22.94
CA ILE A 237 -1.45 5.50 -23.98
C ILE A 237 -0.62 5.01 -25.16
N THR A 238 -1.23 4.90 -26.33
CA THR A 238 -0.55 4.50 -27.57
C THR A 238 -0.54 5.66 -28.54
N VAL A 239 0.61 5.98 -29.11
CA VAL A 239 0.81 7.04 -30.09
C VAL A 239 1.46 6.46 -31.34
N ASP A 240 0.78 6.57 -32.48
CA ASP A 240 1.33 6.26 -33.79
C ASP A 240 1.77 7.56 -34.46
N LEU A 241 3.10 7.79 -34.50
CA LEU A 241 3.69 8.99 -35.08
C LEU A 241 3.54 9.05 -36.60
N ALA A 242 3.52 7.90 -37.28
CA ALA A 242 3.37 7.84 -38.73
C ALA A 242 1.93 8.16 -39.15
N ALA A 243 0.94 7.68 -38.39
CA ALA A 243 -0.46 7.98 -38.63
C ALA A 243 -0.93 9.31 -38.01
N GLY A 244 -0.14 9.92 -37.12
CA GLY A 244 -0.53 11.12 -36.37
C GLY A 244 -1.72 10.88 -35.43
N LYS A 245 -1.84 9.66 -34.89
CA LYS A 245 -3.00 9.23 -34.07
C LYS A 245 -2.57 8.80 -32.69
N ALA A 246 -3.45 8.98 -31.72
CA ALA A 246 -3.27 8.45 -30.37
C ALA A 246 -4.56 7.80 -29.86
N THR A 247 -4.41 6.78 -29.03
CA THR A 247 -5.50 6.10 -28.32
C THR A 247 -5.09 5.92 -26.85
N ALA A 248 -6.07 5.83 -25.95
CA ALA A 248 -5.81 5.55 -24.55
C ALA A 248 -6.85 4.57 -23.99
N SER A 249 -6.45 3.78 -22.99
CA SER A 249 -7.33 2.85 -22.28
C SER A 249 -8.27 3.57 -21.29
N ASP A 250 -9.21 2.82 -20.72
CA ASP A 250 -10.14 3.29 -19.68
C ASP A 250 -9.43 4.09 -18.58
N GLY A 251 -10.07 5.18 -18.13
CA GLY A 251 -9.50 6.15 -17.20
C GLY A 251 -8.68 7.26 -17.87
N HIS A 252 -8.48 7.19 -19.19
CA HIS A 252 -7.73 8.17 -19.96
C HIS A 252 -8.45 8.51 -21.27
N LYS A 253 -8.52 9.79 -21.60
CA LYS A 253 -9.16 10.30 -22.81
C LYS A 253 -8.16 11.11 -23.62
N VAL A 254 -7.97 10.75 -24.89
CA VAL A 254 -7.25 11.59 -25.86
C VAL A 254 -8.16 12.75 -26.26
N LEU A 255 -7.70 13.97 -26.02
CA LEU A 255 -8.39 15.20 -26.41
C LEU A 255 -7.99 15.67 -27.82
N GLY A 256 -6.75 15.36 -28.22
CA GLY A 256 -6.24 15.67 -29.55
C GLY A 256 -4.74 15.47 -29.66
N VAL A 257 -4.23 15.51 -30.89
CA VAL A 257 -2.80 15.51 -31.22
C VAL A 257 -2.51 16.82 -31.95
N GLN A 258 -1.70 17.69 -31.35
CA GLN A 258 -1.38 19.02 -31.87
C GLN A 258 0.08 19.35 -31.56
N ASP A 259 0.80 19.93 -32.53
CA ASP A 259 2.18 20.41 -32.37
C ASP A 259 3.16 19.41 -31.75
N GLY A 260 3.08 18.13 -32.16
CA GLY A 260 3.94 17.06 -31.63
C GLY A 260 3.63 16.65 -30.18
N ALA A 261 2.46 17.04 -29.66
CA ALA A 261 2.00 16.68 -28.33
C ALA A 261 0.62 15.99 -28.36
N VAL A 262 0.47 14.96 -27.53
CA VAL A 262 -0.81 14.30 -27.29
C VAL A 262 -1.44 14.93 -26.05
N GLN A 263 -2.58 15.58 -26.24
CA GLN A 263 -3.37 16.19 -25.17
C GLN A 263 -4.31 15.14 -24.58
N LEU A 264 -4.30 15.02 -23.25
CA LEU A 264 -4.99 13.97 -22.51
C LEU A 264 -5.78 14.56 -21.34
N GLU A 265 -6.85 13.88 -20.98
CA GLU A 265 -7.55 14.04 -19.71
C GLU A 265 -7.63 12.68 -19.02
N SER A 266 -7.10 12.57 -17.80
CA SER A 266 -7.02 11.29 -17.08
C SER A 266 -7.75 11.38 -15.75
N SER A 267 -8.65 10.43 -15.49
CA SER A 267 -9.33 10.25 -14.20
C SER A 267 -8.67 9.19 -13.32
N ARG A 268 -7.85 8.30 -13.88
CA ARG A 268 -6.96 7.41 -13.12
C ARG A 268 -5.56 8.00 -13.06
N TYR A 269 -5.05 8.15 -11.84
CA TYR A 269 -3.75 8.74 -11.61
C TYR A 269 -2.71 7.62 -11.50
N PRO A 270 -1.48 7.83 -11.99
CA PRO A 270 -0.36 7.08 -11.44
C PRO A 270 -0.22 7.41 -9.95
N PHE A 271 0.22 6.45 -9.15
CA PHE A 271 0.60 6.70 -7.77
C PHE A 271 1.78 7.67 -7.73
N CYS A 272 1.63 8.77 -6.99
CA CYS A 272 2.66 9.78 -6.84
C CYS A 272 3.33 9.69 -5.46
N PHE A 273 4.65 9.78 -5.44
CA PHE A 273 5.44 9.77 -4.21
C PHE A 273 5.62 11.20 -3.68
N VAL A 274 4.63 11.63 -2.89
CA VAL A 274 4.55 12.96 -2.25
C VAL A 274 5.42 13.05 -0.99
N GLY A 275 5.67 14.28 -0.54
CA GLY A 275 6.51 14.55 0.64
C GLY A 275 7.99 14.74 0.32
N ASP A 276 8.86 14.19 1.17
CA ASP A 276 10.32 14.31 1.02
C ASP A 276 10.78 13.66 -0.30
N LYS A 277 11.54 14.42 -1.10
CA LYS A 277 12.06 13.98 -2.40
C LYS A 277 13.51 13.48 -2.34
N ASN A 278 14.20 13.64 -1.21
CA ASN A 278 15.60 13.23 -1.07
C ASN A 278 15.69 11.69 -1.00
N PRO A 279 16.24 10.99 -2.01
CA PRO A 279 16.31 9.54 -2.00
C PRO A 279 17.23 8.97 -0.91
N LYS A 280 18.13 9.78 -0.34
CA LYS A 280 18.98 9.37 0.79
C LYS A 280 18.29 9.52 2.15
N SER A 281 17.08 10.07 2.18
CA SER A 281 16.29 10.24 3.40
C SER A 281 15.36 9.05 3.62
N PRO A 282 15.36 8.41 4.80
CA PRO A 282 14.35 7.42 5.18
C PRO A 282 12.91 7.94 5.19
N HIS A 283 12.72 9.26 5.24
CA HIS A 283 11.40 9.89 5.14
C HIS A 283 10.87 9.92 3.70
N SER A 284 11.72 9.63 2.72
CA SER A 284 11.35 9.55 1.31
C SER A 284 11.23 8.09 0.87
N PRO A 285 10.10 7.69 0.27
CA PRO A 285 10.02 6.39 -0.40
C PRO A 285 10.86 6.33 -1.69
N ARG A 286 11.30 7.48 -2.24
CA ARG A 286 11.97 7.54 -3.55
C ARG A 286 13.30 6.77 -3.58
N GLY A 287 13.97 6.62 -2.44
CA GLY A 287 15.25 5.90 -2.33
C GLY A 287 15.15 4.37 -2.46
N ILE A 288 13.94 3.82 -2.35
CA ILE A 288 13.73 2.36 -2.32
C ILE A 288 12.87 1.84 -3.47
N LEU A 289 12.43 2.69 -4.40
CA LEU A 289 11.44 2.32 -5.43
C LEU A 289 11.90 1.24 -6.40
N ASP A 290 13.21 1.08 -6.57
CA ASP A 290 13.85 0.06 -7.40
C ASP A 290 14.31 -1.17 -6.60
N LEU A 291 14.13 -1.16 -5.27
CA LEU A 291 14.51 -2.27 -4.39
C LEU A 291 13.42 -3.35 -4.27
N PHE A 292 12.20 -3.01 -4.67
CA PHE A 292 11.02 -3.88 -4.72
C PHE A 292 10.06 -3.41 -5.82
N PRO A 293 9.16 -4.27 -6.34
CA PRO A 293 8.49 -4.02 -7.61
C PRO A 293 7.21 -3.17 -7.48
N PHE A 294 7.24 -2.07 -6.72
CA PHE A 294 6.03 -1.22 -6.57
C PHE A 294 5.56 -0.65 -7.91
N ASN A 295 6.47 -0.04 -8.67
CA ASN A 295 6.09 0.54 -9.95
C ASN A 295 5.68 -0.51 -10.97
N ASP A 296 6.38 -1.65 -10.96
CA ASP A 296 6.15 -2.74 -11.90
C ASP A 296 4.85 -3.49 -11.62
N GLU A 297 4.44 -3.60 -10.36
CA GLU A 297 3.26 -4.39 -9.99
C GLU A 297 2.03 -3.56 -9.62
N LEU A 298 2.20 -2.31 -9.18
CA LEU A 298 1.10 -1.47 -8.69
C LEU A 298 0.97 -0.11 -9.39
N ASN A 299 1.91 0.32 -10.25
CA ASN A 299 1.88 1.69 -10.78
C ASN A 299 2.26 1.78 -12.26
N ARG A 300 1.60 1.01 -13.13
CA ARG A 300 1.89 0.98 -14.57
C ARG A 300 0.97 1.89 -15.35
N LEU A 301 1.46 3.08 -15.70
CA LEU A 301 0.89 3.94 -16.73
C LEU A 301 1.77 3.88 -17.97
N THR A 302 1.43 3.00 -18.92
CA THR A 302 2.31 2.66 -20.03
C THR A 302 2.16 3.66 -21.18
N LEU A 303 3.28 4.18 -21.70
CA LEU A 303 3.34 4.88 -22.98
C LEU A 303 3.95 3.95 -24.03
N LYS A 304 3.21 3.71 -25.11
CA LYS A 304 3.67 3.01 -26.31
C LYS A 304 3.73 3.97 -27.49
N VAL A 305 4.88 4.07 -28.15
CA VAL A 305 5.07 4.92 -29.34
C VAL A 305 5.52 4.09 -30.52
N THR A 306 4.78 4.15 -31.63
CA THR A 306 5.08 3.42 -32.87
C THR A 306 5.21 4.37 -34.05
N GLY A 307 5.73 3.88 -35.18
CA GLY A 307 5.87 4.68 -36.40
C GLY A 307 6.95 5.77 -36.33
N ALA A 308 7.85 5.70 -35.35
CA ALA A 308 8.99 6.60 -35.24
C ALA A 308 9.97 6.40 -36.40
N LYS A 309 10.47 7.50 -36.98
CA LYS A 309 11.54 7.47 -38.00
C LYS A 309 12.93 7.53 -37.37
N ASP A 310 13.04 8.26 -36.26
CA ASP A 310 14.28 8.42 -35.50
C ASP A 310 14.52 7.23 -34.56
N SER A 311 15.79 6.89 -34.33
CA SER A 311 16.16 5.82 -33.40
C SER A 311 15.93 6.19 -31.93
N HIS A 312 15.84 7.49 -31.62
CA HIS A 312 15.62 8.03 -30.29
C HIS A 312 14.58 9.15 -30.32
N LEU A 313 13.77 9.18 -29.26
CA LEU A 313 12.74 10.19 -29.07
C LEU A 313 12.88 10.79 -27.67
N LYS A 314 12.73 12.11 -27.58
CA LYS A 314 12.57 12.83 -26.33
C LYS A 314 11.09 12.86 -25.97
N ILE A 315 10.79 12.36 -24.78
CA ILE A 315 9.46 12.41 -24.17
C ILE A 315 9.48 13.47 -23.08
N THR A 316 8.60 14.45 -23.18
CA THR A 316 8.38 15.47 -22.16
C THR A 316 7.01 15.28 -21.53
N TRP A 317 6.97 15.19 -20.19
CA TRP A 317 5.75 15.06 -19.42
C TRP A 317 5.79 15.98 -18.20
N GLY A 318 4.89 16.97 -18.18
CA GLY A 318 4.98 18.06 -17.20
C GLY A 318 6.22 18.91 -17.44
N LYS A 319 7.10 19.00 -16.45
CA LYS A 319 8.34 19.79 -16.51
C LYS A 319 9.58 18.95 -16.83
N GLU A 320 9.45 17.63 -16.81
CA GLU A 320 10.54 16.68 -16.97
C GLU A 320 10.63 16.19 -18.42
N SER A 321 11.84 15.88 -18.87
CA SER A 321 12.08 15.31 -20.20
C SER A 321 13.15 14.25 -20.15
N LYS A 322 12.94 13.13 -20.86
CA LYS A 322 13.90 12.04 -21.00
C LYS A 322 13.98 11.57 -22.44
N VAL A 323 15.14 11.08 -22.85
CA VAL A 323 15.35 10.48 -24.18
C VAL A 323 15.31 8.96 -24.06
N PHE A 324 14.57 8.32 -24.95
CA PHE A 324 14.42 6.87 -25.00
C PHE A 324 14.72 6.36 -26.40
N ALA A 325 15.21 5.13 -26.50
CA ALA A 325 15.24 4.43 -27.77
C ALA A 325 13.81 4.21 -28.27
N ALA A 326 13.58 4.47 -29.56
CA ALA A 326 12.28 4.25 -30.20
C ALA A 326 11.82 2.80 -30.09
N ALA A 327 12.75 1.84 -30.07
CA ALA A 327 12.45 0.42 -29.88
C ALA A 327 11.86 0.11 -28.50
N ASP A 328 12.29 0.80 -27.44
CA ASP A 328 11.76 0.59 -26.09
C ASP A 328 10.40 1.27 -25.92
N LEU A 329 10.23 2.46 -26.50
CA LEU A 329 8.92 3.09 -26.60
C LEU A 329 7.92 2.24 -27.40
N ALA A 330 8.36 1.52 -28.43
CA ALA A 330 7.49 0.62 -29.20
C ALA A 330 7.06 -0.62 -28.39
N LYS A 331 7.87 -1.08 -27.44
CA LYS A 331 7.48 -2.12 -26.46
C LYS A 331 6.56 -1.56 -25.38
N GLY A 332 6.81 -0.32 -24.96
CA GLY A 332 6.08 0.41 -23.94
C GLY A 332 6.93 0.67 -22.72
N ILE A 333 6.95 1.92 -22.26
CA ILE A 333 7.64 2.34 -21.01
C ILE A 333 6.62 2.70 -19.94
N ASN A 334 6.97 2.54 -18.66
CA ASN A 334 6.12 2.98 -17.56
C ASN A 334 6.37 4.45 -17.23
N LEU A 335 5.47 5.34 -17.64
CA LEU A 335 5.58 6.78 -17.38
C LEU A 335 5.72 7.10 -15.89
N ALA A 336 5.01 6.39 -15.02
CA ALA A 336 5.02 6.65 -13.59
C ALA A 336 6.39 6.35 -12.95
N ALA A 337 7.09 5.32 -13.45
CA ALA A 337 8.45 4.99 -13.01
C ALA A 337 9.48 5.97 -13.59
N GLU A 338 9.28 6.38 -14.84
CA GLU A 338 10.22 7.27 -15.52
C GLU A 338 10.14 8.72 -15.05
N PHE A 339 8.94 9.20 -14.68
CA PHE A 339 8.70 10.59 -14.34
C PHE A 339 8.04 10.70 -12.96
N LEU A 340 8.87 10.68 -11.91
CA LEU A 340 8.39 10.82 -10.53
C LEU A 340 7.77 12.20 -10.25
N ASP A 341 8.25 13.23 -10.95
CA ASP A 341 7.73 14.60 -10.90
C ASP A 341 6.87 14.89 -12.14
N ASN A 342 5.68 14.29 -12.17
CA ASN A 342 4.73 14.36 -13.27
C ASN A 342 3.52 15.28 -12.98
N PRO A 343 2.64 15.55 -13.97
CA PRO A 343 1.50 16.45 -13.80
C PRO A 343 0.48 16.07 -12.72
N PHE A 344 0.47 14.82 -12.25
CA PHE A 344 -0.45 14.35 -11.22
C PHE A 344 0.05 14.64 -9.80
N LEU A 345 1.33 14.99 -9.62
CA LEU A 345 1.93 15.14 -8.29
C LEU A 345 1.18 16.13 -7.40
N ALA A 346 0.83 17.32 -7.92
CA ALA A 346 0.12 18.33 -7.14
C ALA A 346 -1.35 17.95 -6.86
N PRO A 347 -2.16 17.52 -7.85
CA PRO A 347 -3.50 16.97 -7.60
C PRO A 347 -3.50 15.80 -6.60
N PHE A 348 -2.52 14.90 -6.69
CA PHE A 348 -2.39 13.76 -5.80
C PHE A 348 -2.10 14.20 -4.36
N ASP A 349 -1.17 15.16 -4.18
CA ASP A 349 -0.82 15.70 -2.86
C ASP A 349 -2.01 16.39 -2.16
N GLU A 350 -2.90 17.03 -2.92
CA GLU A 350 -4.12 17.63 -2.35
C GLU A 350 -5.12 16.59 -1.83
N VAL A 351 -5.26 15.45 -2.52
CA VAL A 351 -6.07 14.31 -2.04
C VAL A 351 -5.38 13.68 -0.82
N HIS A 352 -4.08 13.41 -0.91
CA HIS A 352 -3.28 12.82 0.17
C HIS A 352 -3.41 13.61 1.48
N LYS A 353 -3.32 14.95 1.43
CA LYS A 353 -3.51 15.81 2.61
C LYS A 353 -4.91 15.68 3.20
N ALA A 354 -5.94 15.59 2.38
CA ALA A 354 -7.32 15.43 2.84
C ALA A 354 -7.54 14.07 3.51
N VAL A 355 -7.02 12.99 2.91
CA VAL A 355 -7.02 11.64 3.50
C VAL A 355 -6.27 11.62 4.83
N ARG A 356 -5.10 12.26 4.91
CA ARG A 356 -4.35 12.41 6.18
C ARG A 356 -5.18 13.12 7.26
N GLN A 357 -5.94 14.15 6.89
CA GLN A 357 -6.80 14.86 7.83
C GLN A 357 -7.96 13.99 8.32
N GLN A 358 -8.60 13.25 7.41
CA GLN A 358 -9.63 12.27 7.74
C GLN A 358 -9.11 11.22 8.72
N GLN A 359 -8.03 10.52 8.40
CA GLN A 359 -7.56 9.42 9.25
C GLN A 359 -7.06 9.91 10.62
N ARG A 360 -6.56 11.15 10.73
CA ARG A 360 -6.26 11.79 12.04
C ARG A 360 -7.52 11.90 12.90
N TYR A 361 -8.64 12.31 12.32
CA TYR A 361 -9.92 12.37 13.03
C TYR A 361 -10.39 10.97 13.47
N GLU A 362 -10.21 9.96 12.60
CA GLU A 362 -10.61 8.58 12.90
C GLU A 362 -9.87 7.98 14.10
N THR A 363 -8.61 8.36 14.33
CA THR A 363 -7.88 7.92 15.54
C THR A 363 -8.59 8.39 16.80
N SER A 364 -8.93 9.68 16.91
CA SER A 364 -9.64 10.21 18.09
C SER A 364 -11.08 9.70 18.18
N LEU A 365 -11.77 9.54 17.04
CA LEU A 365 -13.09 8.92 16.99
C LEU A 365 -13.08 7.54 17.66
N ILE A 366 -12.11 6.69 17.32
CA ILE A 366 -12.07 5.34 17.87
C ILE A 366 -11.52 5.33 19.30
N LYS A 367 -10.35 5.93 19.54
CA LYS A 367 -9.63 5.83 20.82
C LYS A 367 -10.26 6.63 21.94
N ASP A 368 -10.66 7.87 21.65
CA ASP A 368 -11.07 8.83 22.68
C ASP A 368 -12.58 8.79 22.88
N LEU A 369 -13.35 8.53 21.82
CA LEU A 369 -14.80 8.48 21.88
C LEU A 369 -15.34 7.04 21.94
N VAL A 370 -15.31 6.30 20.83
CA VAL A 370 -16.06 5.03 20.68
C VAL A 370 -15.65 4.01 21.74
N ASN A 371 -14.35 3.82 21.96
CA ASN A 371 -13.84 2.85 22.92
C ASN A 371 -14.24 3.16 24.38
N ARG A 372 -14.43 4.45 24.72
CA ARG A 372 -14.79 4.90 26.07
C ARG A 372 -16.29 4.88 26.36
N LEU A 373 -17.13 4.92 25.32
CA LEU A 373 -18.58 4.95 25.46
C LEU A 373 -19.17 3.84 26.36
N PRO A 374 -18.71 2.56 26.30
CA PRO A 374 -19.23 1.52 27.18
C PRO A 374 -19.05 1.85 28.67
N ARG A 375 -17.93 2.47 29.05
CA ARG A 375 -17.68 2.89 30.43
C ARG A 375 -18.62 4.03 30.86
N PHE A 376 -18.83 5.02 29.99
CA PHE A 376 -19.77 6.11 30.29
C PHE A 376 -21.21 5.61 30.41
N ARG A 377 -21.62 4.65 29.57
CA ARG A 377 -22.93 3.98 29.71
C ARG A 377 -23.12 3.26 31.03
N GLN A 378 -22.06 2.73 31.63
CA GLN A 378 -22.15 2.11 32.97
C GLN A 378 -22.30 3.15 34.08
N MET A 379 -21.78 4.36 33.88
CA MET A 379 -21.83 5.43 34.89
C MET A 379 -23.15 6.20 34.88
N VAL A 380 -23.73 6.41 33.69
CA VAL A 380 -24.99 7.16 33.47
C VAL A 380 -25.85 6.41 32.43
N PRO A 381 -26.42 5.25 32.78
CA PRO A 381 -27.14 4.38 31.84
C PRO A 381 -28.36 5.04 31.18
N GLU A 382 -29.00 5.98 31.85
CA GLU A 382 -30.11 6.79 31.34
C GLU A 382 -29.75 7.64 30.11
N GLU A 383 -28.46 7.95 29.92
CA GLU A 383 -27.95 8.74 28.79
C GLU A 383 -27.62 7.88 27.54
N GLY A 384 -28.06 6.61 27.50
CA GLY A 384 -27.78 5.68 26.40
C GLY A 384 -28.05 6.26 25.01
N GLU A 385 -29.21 6.90 24.82
CA GLU A 385 -29.58 7.52 23.55
C GLU A 385 -28.66 8.70 23.18
N ALA A 386 -28.22 9.49 24.17
CA ALA A 386 -27.29 10.59 23.92
C ALA A 386 -25.95 10.05 23.41
N PHE A 387 -25.45 8.98 24.00
CA PHE A 387 -24.24 8.31 23.53
C PHE A 387 -24.38 7.73 22.12
N ASP A 388 -25.54 7.16 21.78
CA ASP A 388 -25.83 6.70 20.42
C ASP A 388 -25.84 7.85 19.41
N ARG A 389 -26.49 8.98 19.74
CA ARG A 389 -26.48 10.19 18.89
C ARG A 389 -25.07 10.76 18.70
N ILE A 390 -24.27 10.83 19.77
CA ILE A 390 -22.88 11.32 19.70
C ILE A 390 -22.04 10.42 18.78
N ARG A 391 -22.13 9.09 18.96
CA ARG A 391 -21.42 8.11 18.12
C ARG A 391 -21.82 8.26 16.65
N ALA A 392 -23.12 8.37 16.37
CA ALA A 392 -23.64 8.50 15.01
C ALA A 392 -23.16 9.80 14.35
N SER A 393 -23.20 10.92 15.07
CA SER A 393 -22.73 12.23 14.60
C SER A 393 -21.23 12.20 14.26
N ALA A 394 -20.42 11.63 15.14
CA ALA A 394 -18.98 11.52 14.93
C ALA A 394 -18.65 10.58 13.75
N SER A 395 -19.38 9.48 13.61
CA SER A 395 -19.25 8.55 12.48
C SER A 395 -19.66 9.19 11.14
N LYS A 396 -20.71 10.01 11.15
CA LYS A 396 -21.14 10.81 9.99
C LYS A 396 -20.08 11.84 9.60
N ARG A 397 -19.39 12.44 10.57
CA ARG A 397 -18.28 13.36 10.32
C ARG A 397 -17.09 12.65 9.66
N SER A 398 -16.68 11.46 10.13
CA SER A 398 -15.65 10.66 9.44
C SER A 398 -16.06 10.38 8.00
N LYS A 399 -17.33 10.00 7.75
CA LYS A 399 -17.82 9.79 6.38
C LYS A 399 -17.73 11.06 5.53
N ALA A 400 -18.14 12.20 6.08
CA ALA A 400 -18.10 13.47 5.34
C ALA A 400 -16.67 13.88 4.99
N MET A 401 -15.69 13.58 5.85
CA MET A 401 -14.27 13.81 5.55
C MET A 401 -13.76 12.89 4.43
N PHE A 402 -14.17 11.61 4.44
CA PHE A 402 -13.93 10.69 3.32
C PHE A 402 -14.53 11.20 2.01
N ASP A 403 -15.82 11.54 2.02
CA ASP A 403 -16.51 12.04 0.82
C ASP A 403 -15.84 13.32 0.29
N ALA A 404 -15.34 14.18 1.18
CA ALA A 404 -14.60 15.39 0.81
C ALA A 404 -13.20 15.10 0.24
N ALA A 405 -12.50 14.06 0.72
CA ALA A 405 -11.23 13.63 0.14
C ALA A 405 -11.46 13.01 -1.25
N ALA A 406 -12.45 12.12 -1.39
CA ALA A 406 -12.82 11.51 -2.66
C ALA A 406 -13.24 12.55 -3.71
N ALA A 407 -14.00 13.59 -3.32
CA ALA A 407 -14.42 14.67 -4.22
C ALA A 407 -13.26 15.55 -4.74
N LYS A 408 -12.07 15.48 -4.13
CA LYS A 408 -10.87 16.17 -4.63
C LYS A 408 -10.19 15.43 -5.79
N VAL A 409 -10.53 14.16 -6.02
CA VAL A 409 -10.06 13.42 -7.19
C VAL A 409 -10.82 13.94 -8.40
N VAL A 410 -10.14 14.67 -9.28
CA VAL A 410 -10.71 15.31 -10.47
C VAL A 410 -9.88 14.97 -11.71
N PRO A 411 -10.47 14.84 -12.90
CA PRO A 411 -9.67 14.55 -14.08
C PRO A 411 -8.55 15.57 -14.31
N VAL A 412 -7.33 15.08 -14.51
CA VAL A 412 -6.15 15.91 -14.75
C VAL A 412 -5.95 16.04 -16.26
N LYS A 413 -5.90 17.28 -16.75
CA LYS A 413 -5.49 17.57 -18.13
C LYS A 413 -3.97 17.68 -18.19
N HIS A 414 -3.36 16.97 -19.13
CA HIS A 414 -1.92 16.94 -19.32
C HIS A 414 -1.54 16.67 -20.77
N ALA A 415 -0.26 16.83 -21.09
CA ALA A 415 0.27 16.62 -22.42
C ALA A 415 1.53 15.76 -22.39
N LEU A 416 1.66 14.86 -23.35
CA LEU A 416 2.89 14.14 -23.67
C LEU A 416 3.45 14.70 -24.96
N ARG A 417 4.56 15.43 -24.89
CA ARG A 417 5.27 15.92 -26.08
C ARG A 417 6.33 14.92 -26.49
N ILE A 418 6.35 14.59 -27.78
CA ILE A 418 7.19 13.56 -28.38
C ILE A 418 7.96 14.20 -29.53
N GLU A 419 9.27 14.27 -29.39
CA GLU A 419 10.15 14.96 -30.34
C GLU A 419 11.30 14.04 -30.76
N ALA A 420 11.78 14.19 -31.99
CA ALA A 420 13.03 13.55 -32.41
C ALA A 420 14.19 13.99 -31.49
N ALA A 421 15.06 13.05 -31.17
CA ALA A 421 16.26 13.34 -30.36
C ALA A 421 17.47 12.62 -30.96
N PRO A 422 18.67 13.25 -30.92
CA PRO A 422 19.89 12.53 -31.21
C PRO A 422 20.13 11.46 -30.11
N GLU A 423 20.89 10.42 -30.48
CA GLU A 423 21.34 9.42 -29.51
C GLU A 423 22.11 10.11 -28.35
N PRO A 424 21.80 9.81 -27.08
CA PRO A 424 22.51 10.39 -25.95
C PRO A 424 24.00 10.04 -26.03
N LYS A 425 24.88 11.03 -25.78
CA LYS A 425 26.31 10.71 -25.59
C LYS A 425 26.43 9.80 -24.36
N PRO A 426 27.24 8.73 -24.41
CA PRO A 426 27.44 7.85 -23.27
C PRO A 426 27.89 8.68 -22.07
N GLU A 427 27.24 8.48 -20.91
CA GLU A 427 27.64 9.15 -19.69
C GLU A 427 29.11 8.79 -19.37
N PRO A 428 29.94 9.77 -18.97
CA PRO A 428 31.28 9.47 -18.51
C PRO A 428 31.18 8.54 -17.30
N LYS A 429 31.92 7.42 -17.34
CA LYS A 429 31.98 6.48 -16.21
C LYS A 429 32.30 7.25 -14.93
N PRO A 430 31.61 7.00 -13.81
CA PRO A 430 31.94 7.62 -12.54
C PRO A 430 33.43 7.38 -12.24
N GLU A 431 34.18 8.46 -11.99
CA GLU A 431 35.59 8.39 -11.61
C GLU A 431 35.74 7.47 -10.40
N ALA A 432 36.65 6.50 -10.50
CA ALA A 432 37.00 5.68 -9.36
C ALA A 432 37.47 6.59 -8.21
N PRO A 433 37.08 6.31 -6.95
CA PRO A 433 37.52 7.12 -5.83
C PRO A 433 39.04 7.20 -5.81
N ALA A 434 39.56 8.44 -5.82
CA ALA A 434 40.99 8.70 -5.77
C ALA A 434 41.60 7.93 -4.59
N LYS A 435 42.56 7.05 -4.87
CA LYS A 435 43.33 6.36 -3.83
C LYS A 435 44.02 7.44 -3.00
N GLY A 436 43.55 7.60 -1.77
CA GLY A 436 44.11 8.53 -0.80
C GLY A 436 45.62 8.31 -0.65
N ALA A 437 46.38 9.40 -0.71
CA ALA A 437 47.80 9.42 -0.47
C ALA A 437 48.12 8.82 0.91
N ALA A 438 49.11 7.94 0.95
CA ALA A 438 49.65 7.39 2.19
C ALA A 438 50.23 8.53 3.05
N PRO A 439 50.03 8.51 4.38
CA PRO A 439 50.67 9.49 5.25
C PRO A 439 52.18 9.24 5.26
N THR A 440 52.96 10.25 4.90
CA THR A 440 54.41 10.29 5.15
C THR A 440 54.65 10.35 6.66
N LYS A 441 55.61 9.54 7.09
CA LYS A 441 56.04 9.31 8.48
C LYS A 441 56.49 10.56 9.21
#